data_AF-A0A842YC22-F1
#
_entry.id   AF-A0A842YC22-F1
#
_cell.length_a   1.000
_cell.length_b   1.000
_cell.length_c   1.000
_cell.angle_alpha   90.00
_cell.angle_beta   90.00
_cell.angle_gamma   90.00
#
_symmetry.space_group_name_H-M   'P 1'
#
loop_
_entity.id
_entity.type
_entity.pdbx_description
1 polymer ?
#
loop_
_entity_poly.entity_id
_entity_poly.type
_entity_poly.pdbx_seq_one_letter_code
_entity_poly.pdbx_strand_id
1 'polypeptide(L)'
;SLAYATIEETPDWITQVYAEEWLERQISRWGGYRRGDGFDLFAGGFLWVIPPSNDRLEIHEDTRYIINPDSGQVEAFIAVHPITAGTTLAGVFRATHTQVYYHDLSSLGYVSGATAAANVVSAIGAPASGVYYGAMPLLYPVVISPTETKWTWYTPVYWADATWDSDLEQYVADNMRLHALGLVDASNIDRFAWIPLEGGISGEDLVYAVRSEYVALFGGVIVGPPTDIFNMTASVVNKTSDIVDSNQHIILKTDNVTYPYIEGARAWMNLTDWYDLLLDINVFDSFTATIQKVGDVYRIIAIVKN
;
A
#
# COMPACT_ATOMS: atom_id res chain seq x y z
N SER A 1 -10.58 -21.79 -22.13
CA SER A 1 -10.17 -20.46 -21.63
C SER A 1 -10.64 -19.43 -22.63
N LEU A 2 -11.18 -18.30 -22.18
CA LEU A 2 -11.34 -17.13 -23.04
C LEU A 2 -9.93 -16.58 -23.26
N ALA A 3 -9.46 -16.59 -24.50
CA ALA A 3 -8.22 -15.94 -24.90
C ALA A 3 -8.61 -14.64 -25.61
N TYR A 4 -8.18 -13.50 -25.08
CA TYR A 4 -8.33 -12.21 -25.74
C TYR A 4 -7.21 -12.07 -26.77
N ALA A 5 -7.52 -11.59 -27.98
CA ALA A 5 -6.54 -11.56 -29.08
C ALA A 5 -5.59 -10.36 -28.97
N THR A 6 -6.01 -9.32 -28.24
CA THR A 6 -5.23 -8.10 -28.02
C THR A 6 -5.38 -7.61 -26.58
N ILE A 7 -4.46 -6.73 -26.15
CA ILE A 7 -4.51 -6.15 -24.81
C ILE A 7 -5.71 -5.21 -24.68
N GLU A 8 -6.09 -4.52 -25.76
CA GLU A 8 -7.23 -3.61 -25.82
C GLU A 8 -8.58 -4.31 -25.69
N GLU A 9 -8.65 -5.59 -26.05
CA GLU A 9 -9.83 -6.44 -25.88
C GLU A 9 -9.92 -7.08 -24.49
N THR A 10 -8.87 -6.90 -23.68
CA THR A 10 -8.84 -7.45 -22.32
C THR A 10 -9.81 -6.64 -21.44
N PRO A 11 -10.72 -7.30 -20.70
CA PRO A 11 -11.66 -6.58 -19.86
C PRO A 11 -10.97 -5.84 -18.71
N ASP A 12 -11.50 -4.67 -18.35
CA ASP A 12 -10.97 -3.81 -17.27
C ASP A 12 -10.92 -4.48 -15.88
N TRP A 13 -11.63 -5.60 -15.68
CA TRP A 13 -11.56 -6.38 -14.44
C TRP A 13 -10.31 -7.27 -14.35
N ILE A 14 -9.52 -7.41 -15.42
CA ILE A 14 -8.25 -8.14 -15.38
C ILE A 14 -7.19 -7.29 -14.67
N THR A 15 -6.76 -7.77 -13.52
CA THR A 15 -5.79 -7.08 -12.64
C THR A 15 -4.34 -7.19 -13.12
N GLN A 16 -4.03 -8.22 -13.92
CA GLN A 16 -2.69 -8.48 -14.44
C GLN A 16 -2.74 -8.60 -15.97
N VAL A 17 -2.64 -7.44 -16.63
CA VAL A 17 -2.80 -7.33 -18.08
C VAL A 17 -1.56 -7.85 -18.83
N TYR A 18 -0.39 -7.70 -18.22
CA TYR A 18 0.87 -8.27 -18.71
C TYR A 18 1.28 -9.46 -17.86
N ALA A 19 1.73 -10.54 -18.50
CA ALA A 19 2.48 -11.57 -17.78
C ALA A 19 3.76 -10.94 -17.21
N GLU A 20 3.98 -11.11 -15.91
CA GLU A 20 5.11 -10.51 -15.18
C GLU A 20 6.46 -10.83 -15.83
N GLU A 21 6.71 -12.11 -16.14
CA GLU A 21 7.92 -12.56 -16.83
C GLU A 21 8.13 -11.83 -18.17
N TRP A 22 7.04 -11.56 -18.90
CA TRP A 22 7.14 -10.81 -20.15
C TRP A 22 7.50 -9.35 -19.89
N LEU A 23 6.85 -8.71 -18.92
CA LEU A 23 7.05 -7.30 -18.58
C LEU A 23 8.47 -7.05 -18.07
N GLU A 24 8.91 -7.84 -17.08
CA GLU A 24 10.25 -7.76 -16.51
C GLU A 24 11.34 -8.05 -17.57
N ARG A 25 11.08 -8.97 -18.50
CA ARG A 25 11.99 -9.23 -19.62
C ARG A 25 12.08 -8.03 -20.58
N GLN A 26 10.97 -7.34 -20.88
CA GLN A 26 11.02 -6.14 -21.72
C GLN A 26 11.77 -5.00 -21.01
N ILE A 27 11.49 -4.79 -19.72
CA ILE A 27 12.18 -3.78 -18.91
C ILE A 27 13.68 -4.09 -18.82
N SER A 28 14.06 -5.34 -18.56
CA SER A 28 15.46 -5.78 -18.50
C SER A 28 16.18 -5.59 -19.84
N ARG A 29 15.50 -5.83 -20.96
CA ARG A 29 16.07 -5.53 -22.30
C ARG A 29 16.25 -4.04 -22.50
N TRP A 30 15.22 -3.26 -22.21
CA TRP A 30 15.26 -1.80 -22.34
C TRP A 30 16.38 -1.19 -21.50
N GLY A 31 16.44 -1.54 -20.21
CA GLY A 31 17.47 -1.10 -19.28
C GLY A 31 18.86 -1.61 -19.64
N GLY A 32 18.95 -2.86 -20.12
CA GLY A 32 20.21 -3.50 -20.49
C GLY A 32 20.91 -2.86 -21.69
N TYR A 33 20.17 -2.20 -22.59
CA TYR A 33 20.71 -1.54 -23.78
C TYR A 33 20.93 -0.03 -23.62
N ARG A 34 20.64 0.59 -22.47
CA ARG A 34 20.79 2.05 -22.29
C ARG A 34 22.25 2.50 -22.40
N ARG A 35 22.47 3.57 -23.17
CA ARG A 35 23.73 4.34 -23.25
C ARG A 35 23.40 5.78 -23.63
N GLY A 36 23.69 6.72 -22.74
CA GLY A 36 23.29 8.12 -22.84
C GLY A 36 21.78 8.27 -23.06
N ASP A 37 21.42 9.07 -24.06
CA ASP A 37 20.03 9.35 -24.45
C ASP A 37 19.44 8.28 -25.40
N GLY A 38 20.14 7.17 -25.64
CA GLY A 38 19.73 6.16 -26.61
C GLY A 38 20.01 4.72 -26.18
N PHE A 39 20.02 3.84 -27.19
CA PHE A 39 20.26 2.40 -27.02
C PHE A 39 21.46 1.94 -27.83
N ASP A 40 22.27 1.07 -27.23
CA ASP A 40 23.43 0.45 -27.84
C ASP A 40 23.42 -1.05 -27.56
N LEU A 41 23.52 -1.87 -28.62
CA LEU A 41 23.61 -3.32 -28.53
C LEU A 41 24.83 -3.78 -27.71
N PHE A 42 25.88 -2.96 -27.65
CA PHE A 42 27.09 -3.20 -26.87
C PHE A 42 27.10 -2.39 -25.56
N ALA A 43 25.95 -1.95 -25.05
CA ALA A 43 25.86 -1.33 -23.72
C ALA A 43 26.41 -2.26 -22.62
N GLY A 44 26.28 -3.58 -22.77
CA GLY A 44 26.91 -4.57 -21.87
C GLY A 44 28.45 -4.63 -21.93
N GLY A 45 29.05 -3.90 -22.87
CA GLY A 45 30.47 -3.99 -23.21
C GLY A 45 30.75 -5.02 -24.31
N PHE A 46 31.88 -4.85 -24.99
CA PHE A 46 32.36 -5.81 -25.99
C PHE A 46 33.88 -5.93 -25.92
N LEU A 47 34.33 -7.06 -25.36
CA LEU A 47 35.74 -7.35 -25.12
C LEU A 47 36.43 -6.17 -24.41
N TRP A 48 37.61 -5.77 -24.89
CA TRP A 48 38.36 -4.60 -24.42
C TRP A 48 38.11 -3.35 -25.29
N VAL A 49 37.21 -3.42 -26.27
CA VAL A 49 37.02 -2.36 -27.29
C VAL A 49 35.91 -1.41 -26.88
N ILE A 50 34.83 -1.92 -26.30
CA ILE A 50 33.69 -1.12 -25.87
C ILE A 50 33.50 -1.33 -24.36
N PRO A 51 33.71 -0.29 -23.53
CA PRO A 51 33.42 -0.40 -22.10
C PRO A 51 31.91 -0.53 -21.86
N PRO A 52 31.50 -1.26 -20.80
CA PRO A 52 30.11 -1.28 -20.38
C PRO A 52 29.57 0.12 -20.09
N SER A 53 28.30 0.34 -20.42
CA SER A 53 27.57 1.55 -20.13
C SER A 53 27.15 1.59 -18.66
N ASN A 54 27.33 2.74 -18.02
CA ASN A 54 26.86 3.00 -16.65
C ASN A 54 25.38 3.38 -16.60
N ASP A 55 24.77 3.69 -17.75
CA ASP A 55 23.35 4.09 -17.84
C ASP A 55 22.40 2.89 -17.83
N ARG A 56 22.96 1.68 -17.74
CA ARG A 56 22.21 0.43 -17.72
C ARG A 56 21.46 0.28 -16.42
N LEU A 57 20.25 -0.25 -16.54
CA LEU A 57 19.35 -0.49 -15.42
C LEU A 57 19.04 -1.97 -15.29
N GLU A 58 18.81 -2.39 -14.04
CA GLU A 58 18.39 -3.74 -13.70
C GLU A 58 17.26 -3.75 -12.67
N ILE A 59 16.51 -4.84 -12.67
CA ILE A 59 15.46 -5.12 -11.70
C ILE A 59 16.10 -5.96 -10.59
N HIS A 60 16.05 -5.47 -9.35
CA HIS A 60 16.41 -6.26 -8.17
C HIS A 60 15.20 -6.59 -7.31
N GLU A 61 14.10 -5.89 -7.53
CA GLU A 61 12.90 -5.96 -6.73
C GLU A 61 11.76 -6.49 -7.59
N ASP A 62 10.98 -7.38 -6.99
CA ASP A 62 9.85 -8.02 -7.65
C ASP A 62 8.71 -7.03 -7.97
N THR A 63 7.94 -7.31 -9.02
CA THR A 63 6.87 -6.46 -9.55
C THR A 63 5.75 -6.27 -8.53
N ARG A 64 5.20 -5.05 -8.44
CA ARG A 64 4.10 -4.70 -7.52
C ARG A 64 2.84 -4.35 -8.28
N TYR A 65 1.73 -5.00 -7.93
CA TYR A 65 0.41 -4.63 -8.43
C TYR A 65 -0.30 -3.82 -7.36
N ILE A 66 -0.57 -2.55 -7.65
CA ILE A 66 -1.27 -1.65 -6.74
C ILE A 66 -2.50 -1.06 -7.40
N ILE A 67 -3.52 -0.78 -6.59
CA ILE A 67 -4.67 -0.03 -7.06
C ILE A 67 -4.26 1.44 -7.14
N ASN A 68 -4.33 2.01 -8.34
CA ASN A 68 -4.15 3.43 -8.52
C ASN A 68 -5.38 4.15 -7.91
N PRO A 69 -5.20 5.04 -6.92
CA PRO A 69 -6.31 5.71 -6.25
C PRO A 69 -7.09 6.67 -7.17
N ASP A 70 -6.45 7.18 -8.23
CA ASP A 70 -7.08 8.13 -9.16
C ASP A 70 -7.98 7.43 -10.18
N SER A 71 -7.59 6.24 -10.63
CA SER A 71 -8.30 5.49 -11.68
C SER A 71 -9.10 4.29 -11.15
N GLY A 72 -8.80 3.82 -9.94
CA GLY A 72 -9.34 2.58 -9.38
C GLY A 72 -8.85 1.31 -10.07
N GLN A 73 -7.90 1.42 -11.00
CA GLN A 73 -7.36 0.28 -11.75
C GLN A 73 -6.12 -0.29 -11.09
N VAL A 74 -5.91 -1.60 -11.24
CA VAL A 74 -4.66 -2.25 -10.83
C VAL A 74 -3.59 -1.94 -11.86
N GLU A 75 -2.45 -1.43 -11.38
CA GLU A 75 -1.31 -1.05 -12.19
C GLU A 75 -0.04 -1.73 -11.65
N ALA A 76 0.87 -2.10 -12.55
CA ALA A 76 2.12 -2.73 -12.17
C ALA A 76 3.24 -1.69 -12.03
N PHE A 77 3.97 -1.76 -10.92
CA PHE A 77 5.09 -0.90 -10.57
C PHE A 77 6.34 -1.75 -10.42
N ILE A 78 7.40 -1.37 -11.13
CA ILE A 78 8.68 -2.08 -11.14
C ILE A 78 9.80 -1.09 -10.86
N ALA A 79 10.44 -1.23 -9.71
CA ALA A 79 11.62 -0.44 -9.36
C ALA A 79 12.84 -0.94 -10.14
N VAL A 80 13.63 -0.01 -10.64
CA VAL A 80 14.87 -0.31 -11.35
C VAL A 80 16.02 0.47 -10.77
N HIS A 81 17.21 -0.12 -10.86
CA HIS A 81 18.42 0.35 -10.21
C HIS A 81 19.55 0.46 -11.23
N PRO A 82 20.53 1.37 -11.03
CA PRO A 82 21.72 1.37 -11.85
C PRO A 82 22.48 0.07 -11.65
N ILE A 83 22.95 -0.55 -12.74
CA ILE A 83 23.71 -1.82 -12.66
C ILE A 83 25.00 -1.71 -11.84
N THR A 84 25.51 -0.49 -11.68
CA THR A 84 26.71 -0.19 -10.91
C THR A 84 26.41 0.16 -9.45
N ALA A 85 25.13 0.32 -9.08
CA ALA A 85 24.72 0.83 -7.77
C ALA A 85 23.30 0.34 -7.37
N GLY A 86 23.13 -0.97 -7.21
CA GLY A 86 21.86 -1.60 -6.79
C GLY A 86 21.26 -1.12 -5.46
N THR A 87 22.04 -0.38 -4.65
CA THR A 87 21.56 0.25 -3.41
C THR A 87 20.78 1.54 -3.64
N THR A 88 20.70 2.02 -4.89
CA THR A 88 20.02 3.27 -5.26
C THR A 88 18.86 2.99 -6.22
N LEU A 89 17.83 3.83 -6.16
CA LEU A 89 16.70 3.78 -7.09
C LEU A 89 17.01 4.67 -8.29
N ALA A 90 17.06 4.07 -9.49
CA ALA A 90 17.19 4.84 -10.73
C ALA A 90 15.84 5.36 -11.23
N GLY A 91 14.78 4.58 -11.04
CA GLY A 91 13.46 4.96 -11.51
C GLY A 91 12.43 3.87 -11.27
N VAL A 92 11.21 4.13 -11.73
CA VAL A 92 10.09 3.20 -11.61
C VAL A 92 9.37 3.11 -12.94
N PHE A 93 9.16 1.87 -13.38
CA PHE A 93 8.22 1.59 -14.45
C PHE A 93 6.82 1.48 -13.89
N ARG A 94 5.87 2.15 -14.55
CA ARG A 94 4.45 2.06 -14.29
C ARG A 94 3.77 1.50 -15.52
N ALA A 95 3.22 0.30 -15.44
CA ALA A 95 2.46 -0.33 -16.51
C ALA A 95 0.96 -0.26 -16.21
N THR A 96 0.23 0.40 -17.10
CA THR A 96 -1.23 0.47 -17.11
C THR A 96 -1.79 -0.52 -18.12
N HIS A 97 -3.13 -0.62 -18.23
CA HIS A 97 -3.77 -1.46 -19.24
C HIS A 97 -3.40 -1.10 -20.69
N THR A 98 -2.95 0.13 -20.94
CA THR A 98 -2.71 0.65 -22.29
C THR A 98 -1.25 0.98 -22.58
N GLN A 99 -0.46 1.34 -21.56
CA GLN A 99 0.88 1.89 -21.75
C GLN A 99 1.83 1.53 -20.61
N VAL A 100 3.12 1.48 -20.93
CA VAL A 100 4.19 1.35 -19.96
C VAL A 100 4.99 2.65 -19.93
N TYR A 101 5.02 3.31 -18.78
CA TYR A 101 5.73 4.55 -18.52
C TYR A 101 7.01 4.26 -17.74
N TYR A 102 8.07 5.00 -18.05
CA TYR A 102 9.27 5.05 -17.22
C TYR A 102 9.36 6.42 -16.56
N HIS A 103 9.44 6.42 -15.24
CA HIS A 103 9.68 7.61 -14.44
C HIS A 103 11.14 7.59 -13.97
N ASP A 104 11.93 8.51 -14.51
CA ASP A 104 13.32 8.69 -14.09
C ASP A 104 13.36 9.41 -12.74
N LEU A 105 13.95 8.76 -11.74
CA LEU A 105 14.11 9.26 -10.38
C LEU A 105 15.58 9.39 -9.99
N SER A 106 16.51 9.17 -10.92
CA SER A 106 17.95 9.12 -10.66
C SER A 106 18.50 10.41 -10.04
N SER A 107 17.93 11.55 -10.42
CA SER A 107 18.30 12.87 -9.87
C SER A 107 17.86 13.10 -8.42
N LEU A 108 16.94 12.28 -7.90
CA LEU A 108 16.38 12.44 -6.55
C LEU A 108 17.26 11.78 -5.48
N GLY A 109 18.21 10.93 -5.87
CA GLY A 109 19.15 10.28 -4.95
C GLY A 109 18.49 9.32 -3.97
N TYR A 110 17.40 8.65 -4.38
CA TYR A 110 16.67 7.74 -3.51
C TYR A 110 17.41 6.41 -3.32
N VAL A 111 17.30 5.85 -2.11
CA VAL A 111 17.76 4.49 -1.81
C VAL A 111 16.81 3.46 -2.41
N SER A 112 17.32 2.27 -2.72
CA SER A 112 16.47 1.15 -3.15
C SER A 112 15.60 0.62 -2.00
N GLY A 113 14.49 -0.01 -2.35
CA GLY A 113 13.63 -0.71 -1.40
C GLY A 113 14.38 -1.83 -0.69
N ALA A 114 15.22 -2.58 -1.39
CA ALA A 114 16.08 -3.61 -0.79
C ALA A 114 17.00 -3.03 0.31
N THR A 115 17.57 -1.84 0.06
CA THR A 115 18.39 -1.12 1.03
C THR A 115 17.56 -0.64 2.23
N ALA A 116 16.37 -0.08 1.99
CA ALA A 116 15.44 0.30 3.04
C ALA A 116 15.02 -0.90 3.92
N ALA A 117 14.69 -2.03 3.30
CA ALA A 117 14.35 -3.27 3.98
C ALA A 117 15.50 -3.79 4.86
N ALA A 118 16.72 -3.82 4.31
CA ALA A 118 17.90 -4.24 5.06
C ALA A 118 18.16 -3.34 6.28
N ASN A 119 17.89 -2.04 6.19
CA ASN A 119 18.01 -1.12 7.31
C ASN A 119 17.00 -1.39 8.43
N VAL A 120 15.74 -1.67 8.09
CA VAL A 120 14.74 -2.03 9.11
C VAL A 120 15.09 -3.36 9.77
N VAL A 121 15.49 -4.37 8.98
CA VAL A 121 15.89 -5.68 9.52
C VAL A 121 17.10 -5.55 10.46
N SER A 122 18.09 -4.72 10.11
CA SER A 122 19.27 -4.52 10.95
C SER A 122 18.92 -3.86 12.29
N ALA A 123 17.92 -2.97 12.30
CA ALA A 123 17.45 -2.29 13.51
C ALA A 123 16.68 -3.21 14.48
N ILE A 124 16.02 -4.26 13.98
CA ILE A 124 15.32 -5.26 14.81
C ILE A 124 16.33 -6.15 15.54
N GLY A 125 17.44 -6.48 14.89
CA GLY A 125 18.43 -7.43 15.39
C GLY A 125 18.08 -8.89 15.08
N ALA A 126 19.05 -9.78 15.27
CA ALA A 126 18.88 -11.20 14.95
C ALA A 126 17.90 -11.88 15.92
N PRO A 127 16.97 -12.72 15.42
CA PRO A 127 16.07 -13.47 16.28
C PRO A 127 16.82 -14.61 17.00
N ALA A 128 16.24 -15.12 18.08
CA ALA A 128 16.79 -16.28 18.80
C ALA A 128 16.77 -17.58 17.97
N SER A 129 15.84 -17.68 17.02
CA SER A 129 15.75 -18.76 16.03
C SER A 129 15.16 -18.23 14.72
N GLY A 130 15.39 -18.93 13.61
CA GLY A 130 14.96 -18.51 12.28
C GLY A 130 15.70 -17.27 11.77
N VAL A 131 15.11 -16.58 10.80
CA VAL A 131 15.67 -15.36 10.19
C VAL A 131 14.60 -14.31 9.96
N TYR A 132 14.98 -13.03 10.10
CA TYR A 132 14.20 -11.91 9.60
C TYR A 132 14.66 -11.55 8.20
N TYR A 133 13.71 -11.21 7.34
CA TYR A 133 14.01 -10.62 6.05
C TYR A 133 12.90 -9.64 5.66
N GLY A 134 13.29 -8.56 4.99
CA GLY A 134 12.34 -7.63 4.40
C GLY A 134 11.87 -8.18 3.07
N ALA A 135 10.56 -8.18 2.86
CA ALA A 135 9.97 -8.67 1.63
C ALA A 135 9.12 -7.57 1.01
N MET A 136 9.25 -7.45 -0.31
CA MET A 136 8.37 -6.63 -1.13
C MET A 136 8.19 -5.16 -0.69
N PRO A 137 9.27 -4.37 -0.58
CA PRO A 137 9.15 -2.94 -0.31
C PRO A 137 8.27 -2.24 -1.35
N LEU A 138 7.42 -1.31 -0.89
CA LEU A 138 6.56 -0.52 -1.75
C LEU A 138 6.88 0.97 -1.57
N LEU A 139 7.23 1.64 -2.67
CA LEU A 139 7.43 3.09 -2.66
C LEU A 139 6.08 3.79 -2.75
N TYR A 140 5.76 4.61 -1.74
CA TYR A 140 4.51 5.36 -1.72
C TYR A 140 4.70 6.73 -1.05
N PRO A 141 4.02 7.79 -1.53
CA PRO A 141 4.13 9.10 -0.91
C PRO A 141 3.42 9.14 0.45
N VAL A 142 4.09 9.70 1.45
CA VAL A 142 3.54 9.96 2.78
C VAL A 142 3.49 11.46 3.00
N VAL A 143 2.28 12.00 3.15
CA VAL A 143 2.07 13.39 3.56
C VAL A 143 2.47 13.54 5.02
N ILE A 144 3.50 14.35 5.28
CA ILE A 144 4.00 14.69 6.62
C ILE A 144 3.25 15.92 7.16
N SER A 145 3.04 16.91 6.31
CA SER A 145 2.33 18.14 6.59
C SER A 145 1.68 18.68 5.30
N PRO A 146 0.81 19.70 5.36
CA PRO A 146 0.20 20.28 4.15
C PRO A 146 1.19 20.79 3.09
N THR A 147 2.45 21.01 3.48
CA THR A 147 3.51 21.52 2.60
C THR A 147 4.64 20.52 2.36
N GLU A 148 4.61 19.35 3.00
CA GLU A 148 5.69 18.38 2.92
C GLU A 148 5.15 16.95 2.72
N THR A 149 5.60 16.35 1.62
CA THR A 149 5.37 14.95 1.28
C THR A 149 6.72 14.27 1.11
N LYS A 150 6.89 13.09 1.71
CA LYS A 150 8.07 12.26 1.55
C LYS A 150 7.74 11.07 0.67
N TRP A 151 8.70 10.69 -0.17
CA TRP A 151 8.68 9.38 -0.81
C TRP A 151 9.21 8.38 0.20
N THR A 152 8.40 7.37 0.51
CA THR A 152 8.67 6.47 1.64
C THR A 152 8.54 5.03 1.19
N TRP A 153 9.51 4.20 1.56
CA TRP A 153 9.44 2.77 1.39
C TRP A 153 8.67 2.15 2.56
N TYR A 154 7.54 1.52 2.24
CA TYR A 154 6.85 0.62 3.15
C TYR A 154 7.53 -0.74 3.07
N THR A 155 8.13 -1.20 4.17
CA THR A 155 8.97 -2.38 4.22
C THR A 155 8.38 -3.42 5.18
N PRO A 156 7.56 -4.36 4.68
CA PRO A 156 7.15 -5.52 5.44
C PRO A 156 8.38 -6.35 5.84
N VAL A 157 8.45 -6.77 7.11
CA VAL A 157 9.48 -7.67 7.61
C VAL A 157 8.84 -8.96 8.06
N TYR A 158 9.29 -10.07 7.48
CA TYR A 158 8.83 -11.40 7.81
C TYR A 158 9.86 -12.12 8.68
N TRP A 159 9.36 -12.99 9.54
CA TRP A 159 10.15 -14.04 10.16
C TRP A 159 9.85 -15.36 9.46
N ALA A 160 10.88 -16.17 9.23
CA ALA A 160 10.73 -17.53 8.74
C ALA A 160 11.67 -18.49 9.47
N ASP A 161 11.24 -19.74 9.61
CA ASP A 161 12.09 -20.84 10.04
C ASP A 161 12.87 -21.36 8.82
N ALA A 162 13.97 -20.69 8.49
CA ALA A 162 14.80 -21.04 7.36
C ALA A 162 15.89 -22.04 7.79
N THR A 163 15.92 -23.20 7.16
CA THR A 163 16.96 -24.22 7.34
C THR A 163 17.65 -24.51 6.00
N TRP A 164 18.95 -24.81 6.04
CA TRP A 164 19.66 -25.24 4.84
C TRP A 164 19.37 -26.71 4.59
N ASP A 165 18.74 -27.03 3.47
CA ASP A 165 18.55 -28.39 2.99
C ASP A 165 19.77 -28.78 2.14
N SER A 166 20.57 -29.70 2.67
CA SER A 166 21.78 -30.17 1.99
C SER A 166 21.50 -31.04 0.77
N ASP A 167 20.33 -31.67 0.69
CA ASP A 167 19.98 -32.56 -0.41
C ASP A 167 19.46 -31.76 -1.62
N LEU A 168 18.77 -30.65 -1.36
CA LEU A 168 18.30 -29.71 -2.39
C LEU A 168 19.29 -28.57 -2.68
N GLU A 169 20.39 -28.50 -1.92
CA GLU A 169 21.39 -27.41 -1.96
C GLU A 169 20.76 -26.01 -1.90
N GLN A 170 19.72 -25.84 -1.09
CA GLN A 170 18.99 -24.58 -0.97
C GLN A 170 18.46 -24.35 0.45
N TYR A 171 18.19 -23.08 0.78
CA TYR A 171 17.44 -22.76 2.00
C TYR A 171 15.96 -23.08 1.79
N VAL A 172 15.40 -23.88 2.70
CA VAL A 172 13.97 -24.15 2.80
C VAL A 172 13.43 -23.34 3.98
N ALA A 173 12.48 -22.46 3.68
CA ALA A 173 11.79 -21.66 4.69
C ALA A 173 10.44 -22.30 5.00
N ASP A 174 10.31 -22.83 6.21
CA ASP A 174 9.04 -23.28 6.77
C ASP A 174 8.47 -22.20 7.69
N ASN A 175 7.14 -22.17 7.82
CA ASN A 175 6.41 -21.32 8.75
C ASN A 175 6.81 -19.82 8.71
N MET A 176 6.24 -19.12 7.73
CA MET A 176 6.48 -17.69 7.52
C MET A 176 5.37 -16.85 8.14
N ARG A 177 5.74 -15.77 8.85
CA ARG A 177 4.78 -14.82 9.43
C ARG A 177 5.30 -13.40 9.33
N LEU A 178 4.38 -12.46 9.08
CA LEU A 178 4.68 -11.05 9.17
C LEU A 178 5.09 -10.73 10.61
N HIS A 179 6.25 -10.10 10.78
CA HIS A 179 6.82 -9.78 12.08
C HIS A 179 6.77 -8.29 12.39
N ALA A 180 7.03 -7.44 11.41
CA ALA A 180 6.98 -5.99 11.59
C ALA A 180 6.63 -5.29 10.28
N LEU A 181 6.25 -4.01 10.38
CA LEU A 181 6.19 -3.09 9.26
C LEU A 181 7.11 -1.90 9.55
N GLY A 182 7.95 -1.54 8.59
CA GLY A 182 8.78 -0.34 8.61
C GLY A 182 8.37 0.67 7.54
N LEU A 183 8.60 1.95 7.82
CA LEU A 183 8.51 3.06 6.87
C LEU A 183 9.86 3.78 6.87
N VAL A 184 10.50 3.88 5.70
CA VAL A 184 11.83 4.46 5.53
C VAL A 184 11.77 5.59 4.51
N ASP A 185 12.31 6.77 4.82
CA ASP A 185 12.46 7.86 3.86
C ASP A 185 13.39 7.44 2.71
N ALA A 186 12.89 7.47 1.49
CA ALA A 186 13.66 7.12 0.31
C ALA A 186 14.88 8.04 0.13
N SER A 187 14.83 9.28 0.62
CA SER A 187 15.93 10.24 0.53
C SER A 187 16.93 10.15 1.69
N ASN A 188 16.58 9.49 2.79
CA ASN A 188 17.44 9.39 3.96
C ASN A 188 17.13 8.12 4.78
N ILE A 189 17.99 7.12 4.64
CA ILE A 189 17.82 5.82 5.28
C ILE A 189 17.80 5.87 6.82
N ASP A 190 18.44 6.89 7.42
CA ASP A 190 18.47 7.08 8.87
C ASP A 190 17.12 7.58 9.43
N ARG A 191 16.21 8.03 8.56
CA ARG A 191 14.86 8.47 8.93
C ARG A 191 13.85 7.38 8.65
N PHE A 192 13.62 6.55 9.66
CA PHE A 192 12.68 5.46 9.59
C PHE A 192 11.97 5.21 10.92
N ALA A 193 10.81 4.58 10.83
CA ALA A 193 10.06 4.06 11.97
C ALA A 193 9.61 2.64 11.65
N TRP A 194 9.49 1.78 12.66
CA TRP A 194 8.96 0.44 12.50
C TRP A 194 8.24 -0.01 13.76
N ILE A 195 7.25 -0.88 13.60
CA ILE A 195 6.49 -1.46 14.72
C ILE A 195 6.34 -2.97 14.49
N PRO A 196 6.62 -3.80 15.52
CA PRO A 196 6.37 -5.23 15.48
C PRO A 196 4.88 -5.58 15.59
N LEU A 197 4.47 -6.71 15.03
CA LEU A 197 3.16 -7.32 15.24
C LEU A 197 3.13 -8.01 16.60
N GLU A 198 2.99 -7.24 17.68
CA GLU A 198 2.86 -7.78 19.04
C GLU A 198 1.42 -8.21 19.35
N GLY A 199 0.96 -9.32 18.75
CA GLY A 199 -0.24 -10.08 19.16
C GLY A 199 -1.61 -9.36 19.20
N GLY A 200 -1.65 -8.04 19.06
CA GLY A 200 -2.83 -7.19 19.24
C GLY A 200 -2.92 -6.04 18.24
N ILE A 201 -1.92 -5.86 17.37
CA ILE A 201 -1.95 -4.89 16.28
C ILE A 201 -1.69 -5.58 14.93
N SER A 202 -2.56 -5.36 13.96
CA SER A 202 -2.48 -5.98 12.63
C SER A 202 -3.25 -5.16 11.60
N GLY A 203 -3.07 -5.48 10.31
CA GLY A 203 -3.83 -4.85 9.23
C GLY A 203 -3.70 -3.33 9.21
N GLU A 204 -4.84 -2.64 9.11
CA GLU A 204 -4.93 -1.18 9.07
C GLU A 204 -4.34 -0.52 10.32
N ASP A 205 -4.58 -1.08 11.51
CA ASP A 205 -4.09 -0.52 12.77
C ASP A 205 -2.57 -0.47 12.82
N LEU A 206 -1.90 -1.52 12.32
CA LEU A 206 -0.44 -1.57 12.21
C LEU A 206 0.08 -0.49 11.25
N VAL A 207 -0.55 -0.38 10.08
CA VAL A 207 -0.17 0.63 9.07
C VAL A 207 -0.34 2.03 9.64
N TYR A 208 -1.46 2.30 10.31
CA TYR A 208 -1.73 3.58 10.94
C TYR A 208 -0.71 3.91 12.03
N ALA A 209 -0.45 2.96 12.94
CA ALA A 209 0.50 3.17 14.04
C ALA A 209 1.91 3.46 13.52
N VAL A 210 2.42 2.65 12.57
CA VAL A 210 3.75 2.87 11.97
C VAL A 210 3.81 4.21 11.26
N ARG A 211 2.76 4.56 10.50
CA ARG A 211 2.71 5.84 9.80
C ARG A 211 2.71 7.00 10.80
N SER A 212 2.00 6.87 11.93
CA SER A 212 1.95 7.89 12.97
C SER A 212 3.34 8.16 13.56
N GLU A 213 4.07 7.11 13.94
CA GLU A 213 5.46 7.23 14.42
C GLU A 213 6.37 7.84 13.34
N TYR A 214 6.22 7.39 12.09
CA TYR A 214 7.01 7.92 10.98
C TYR A 214 6.76 9.40 10.74
N VAL A 215 5.50 9.86 10.71
CA VAL A 215 5.16 11.28 10.51
C VAL A 215 5.65 12.13 11.70
N ALA A 216 5.53 11.60 12.92
CA ALA A 216 6.01 12.27 14.12
C ALA A 216 7.55 12.47 14.11
N LEU A 217 8.31 11.55 13.50
CA LEU A 217 9.77 11.67 13.32
C LEU A 217 10.17 12.94 12.54
N PHE A 218 9.30 13.42 11.65
CA PHE A 218 9.51 14.67 10.90
C PHE A 218 8.88 15.90 11.57
N GLY A 219 8.36 15.76 12.79
CA GLY A 219 7.61 16.81 13.47
C GLY A 219 6.24 17.09 12.84
N GLY A 220 5.79 16.21 11.93
CA GLY A 220 4.44 16.22 11.42
C GLY A 220 3.48 15.69 12.47
N VAL A 221 2.21 16.02 12.30
CA VAL A 221 1.13 15.39 13.05
C VAL A 221 0.27 14.71 12.02
N ILE A 222 0.05 13.41 12.17
CA ILE A 222 -1.11 12.79 11.55
C ILE A 222 -2.30 13.44 12.26
N VAL A 223 -2.85 14.49 11.65
CA VAL A 223 -4.28 14.73 11.75
C VAL A 223 -4.86 13.37 11.45
N GLY A 224 -5.51 12.73 12.43
CA GLY A 224 -5.93 11.33 12.38
C GLY A 224 -6.60 10.96 11.04
N PRO A 225 -6.97 9.68 10.80
CA PRO A 225 -7.88 9.42 9.67
C PRO A 225 -8.97 10.48 9.75
N PRO A 226 -9.25 11.22 8.65
CA PRO A 226 -9.95 12.48 8.72
C PRO A 226 -11.09 12.30 9.71
N THR A 227 -11.07 13.09 10.78
CA THR A 227 -12.22 13.13 11.68
C THR A 227 -13.33 13.84 10.92
N ASP A 228 -13.84 13.15 9.90
CA ASP A 228 -15.23 13.18 9.48
C ASP A 228 -16.10 12.52 10.56
N ILE A 229 -15.59 12.43 11.79
CA ILE A 229 -16.32 12.17 13.01
C ILE A 229 -16.90 13.50 13.47
N PHE A 230 -18.19 13.66 13.30
CA PHE A 230 -18.92 14.84 13.77
C PHE A 230 -20.23 14.41 14.42
N ASN A 231 -20.72 15.26 15.32
CA ASN A 231 -22.03 15.07 15.92
C ASN A 231 -23.10 15.72 15.05
N MET A 232 -24.21 15.00 14.90
CA MET A 232 -25.40 15.43 14.19
C MET A 232 -26.59 15.28 15.11
N THR A 233 -27.46 16.29 15.10
CA THR A 233 -28.83 16.16 15.60
C THR A 233 -29.78 16.24 14.41
N ALA A 234 -30.71 15.30 14.32
CA ALA A 234 -31.70 15.22 13.25
C ALA A 234 -32.93 14.43 13.70
N SER A 235 -33.98 14.47 12.88
CA SER A 235 -35.16 13.61 13.00
C SER A 235 -35.19 12.56 11.90
N VAL A 236 -35.67 11.36 12.23
CA VAL A 236 -35.80 10.24 11.28
C VAL A 236 -37.01 10.49 10.37
N VAL A 237 -36.76 10.66 9.08
CA VAL A 237 -37.81 10.78 8.03
C VAL A 237 -38.22 9.40 7.53
N ASN A 238 -37.27 8.46 7.41
CA ASN A 238 -37.55 7.08 7.03
C ASN A 238 -36.49 6.14 7.63
N LYS A 239 -36.85 4.89 7.87
CA LYS A 239 -35.95 3.84 8.37
C LYS A 239 -36.13 2.59 7.52
N THR A 240 -35.03 2.11 6.93
CA THR A 240 -35.01 0.90 6.10
C THR A 240 -33.86 0.00 6.54
N SER A 241 -33.96 -1.29 6.23
CA SER A 241 -32.89 -2.25 6.49
C SER A 241 -32.49 -2.95 5.20
N ASP A 242 -31.20 -3.23 5.05
CA ASP A 242 -30.65 -4.04 3.98
C ASP A 242 -29.68 -5.10 4.53
N ILE A 243 -29.35 -6.11 3.73
CA ILE A 243 -28.33 -7.12 4.07
C ILE A 243 -27.18 -6.98 3.08
N VAL A 244 -26.02 -6.52 3.58
CA VAL A 244 -24.79 -6.35 2.82
C VAL A 244 -23.72 -7.25 3.44
N ASP A 245 -23.06 -8.08 2.63
CA ASP A 245 -22.00 -9.00 3.10
C ASP A 245 -22.40 -9.88 4.30
N SER A 246 -23.65 -10.37 4.30
CA SER A 246 -24.26 -11.15 5.40
C SER A 246 -24.44 -10.38 6.73
N ASN A 247 -24.24 -9.07 6.74
CA ASN A 247 -24.51 -8.20 7.88
C ASN A 247 -25.80 -7.41 7.63
N GLN A 248 -26.59 -7.23 8.69
CA GLN A 248 -27.76 -6.35 8.64
C GLN A 248 -27.32 -4.91 8.79
N HIS A 249 -27.74 -4.07 7.86
CA HIS A 249 -27.47 -2.64 7.82
C HIS A 249 -28.79 -1.90 7.99
N ILE A 250 -28.80 -0.83 8.80
CA ILE A 250 -29.95 0.05 9.01
C ILE A 250 -29.62 1.40 8.39
N ILE A 251 -30.42 1.81 7.42
CA ILE A 251 -30.30 3.12 6.76
C ILE A 251 -31.40 4.04 7.30
N LEU A 252 -30.99 5.18 7.83
CA LEU A 252 -31.88 6.26 8.24
C LEU A 252 -31.87 7.35 7.18
N LYS A 253 -33.05 7.71 6.67
CA LYS A 253 -33.25 8.99 6.00
C LYS A 253 -33.51 10.05 7.06
N THR A 254 -32.77 11.15 7.05
CA THR A 254 -32.91 12.23 8.02
C THR A 254 -33.57 13.47 7.41
N ASP A 255 -33.96 14.42 8.24
CA ASP A 255 -34.40 15.76 7.84
C ASP A 255 -33.22 16.74 7.63
N ASN A 256 -31.99 16.28 7.84
CA ASN A 256 -30.78 17.06 7.61
C ASN A 256 -30.45 17.09 6.11
N VAL A 257 -30.51 18.27 5.50
CA VAL A 257 -30.29 18.46 4.06
C VAL A 257 -28.87 18.08 3.62
N THR A 258 -27.88 18.28 4.50
CA THR A 258 -26.47 17.99 4.22
C THR A 258 -26.19 16.48 4.27
N TYR A 259 -26.88 15.77 5.16
CA TYR A 259 -26.66 14.35 5.43
C TYR A 259 -27.97 13.57 5.40
N PRO A 260 -28.62 13.50 4.23
CA PRO A 260 -29.97 12.96 4.11
C PRO A 260 -30.03 11.46 4.37
N TYR A 261 -28.91 10.74 4.27
CA TYR A 261 -28.81 9.30 4.49
C TYR A 261 -27.59 8.98 5.35
N ILE A 262 -27.82 8.21 6.40
CA ILE A 262 -26.79 7.70 7.32
C ILE A 262 -27.05 6.21 7.58
N GLU A 263 -25.99 5.46 7.88
CA GLU A 263 -26.02 4.01 7.94
C GLU A 263 -25.40 3.45 9.22
N GLY A 264 -26.08 2.53 9.90
CA GLY A 264 -25.52 1.79 11.04
C GLY A 264 -25.49 0.29 10.78
N ALA A 265 -24.46 -0.39 11.28
CA ALA A 265 -24.34 -1.84 11.25
C ALA A 265 -23.63 -2.34 12.51
N ARG A 266 -23.93 -3.59 12.90
CA ARG A 266 -23.31 -4.22 14.07
C ARG A 266 -21.79 -4.30 13.98
N ALA A 267 -21.23 -4.35 12.78
CA ALA A 267 -19.80 -4.47 12.55
C ALA A 267 -18.98 -3.29 13.11
N TRP A 268 -19.56 -2.08 13.17
CA TRP A 268 -18.83 -0.87 13.60
C TRP A 268 -19.51 -0.12 14.76
N MET A 269 -20.73 -0.48 15.14
CA MET A 269 -21.40 0.08 16.32
C MET A 269 -21.15 -0.79 17.56
N ASN A 270 -21.11 -0.16 18.73
CA ASN A 270 -21.19 -0.93 19.98
C ASN A 270 -22.58 -1.57 20.14
N LEU A 271 -22.69 -2.57 21.02
CA LEU A 271 -23.89 -3.38 21.14
C LEU A 271 -25.11 -2.58 21.63
N THR A 272 -24.90 -1.63 22.53
CA THR A 272 -25.96 -0.78 23.09
C THR A 272 -26.54 0.12 22.01
N ASP A 273 -25.70 0.92 21.35
CA ASP A 273 -26.13 1.84 20.29
C ASP A 273 -26.72 1.10 19.09
N TRP A 274 -26.24 -0.12 18.81
CA TRP A 274 -26.83 -0.98 17.78
C TRP A 274 -28.26 -1.39 18.14
N TYR A 275 -28.52 -1.80 19.37
CA TYR A 275 -29.87 -2.14 19.80
C TYR A 275 -30.78 -0.91 19.86
N ASP A 276 -30.26 0.24 20.30
CA ASP A 276 -31.01 1.50 20.30
C ASP A 276 -31.41 1.87 18.86
N LEU A 277 -30.47 1.76 17.90
CA LEU A 277 -30.75 1.97 16.48
C LEU A 277 -31.78 0.97 15.95
N LEU A 278 -31.71 -0.30 16.34
CA LEU A 278 -32.56 -1.36 15.81
C LEU A 278 -34.00 -1.27 16.37
N LEU A 279 -34.13 -1.06 17.68
CA LEU A 279 -35.37 -1.27 18.44
C LEU A 279 -36.03 0.04 18.89
N ASP A 280 -35.24 1.05 19.26
CA ASP A 280 -35.75 2.23 19.99
C ASP A 280 -35.88 3.49 19.11
N ILE A 281 -35.05 3.61 18.08
CA ILE A 281 -35.13 4.67 17.06
C ILE A 281 -36.16 4.31 15.99
N ASN A 282 -37.21 5.11 15.86
CA ASN A 282 -38.30 4.96 14.91
C ASN A 282 -38.47 6.21 14.03
N VAL A 283 -39.28 6.10 12.97
CA VAL A 283 -39.65 7.25 12.14
C VAL A 283 -40.30 8.32 13.01
N PHE A 284 -39.94 9.59 12.76
CA PHE A 284 -40.29 10.80 13.52
C PHE A 284 -39.56 11.02 14.85
N ASP A 285 -38.73 10.08 15.31
CA ASP A 285 -37.90 10.33 16.49
C ASP A 285 -36.77 11.31 16.18
N SER A 286 -36.43 12.14 17.17
CA SER A 286 -35.21 12.95 17.15
C SER A 286 -34.07 12.23 17.85
N PHE A 287 -32.85 12.38 17.34
CA PHE A 287 -31.66 11.74 17.90
C PHE A 287 -30.44 12.65 17.78
N THR A 288 -29.42 12.31 18.57
CA THR A 288 -28.05 12.80 18.40
C THR A 288 -27.17 11.61 18.03
N ALA A 289 -26.48 11.69 16.90
CA ALA A 289 -25.58 10.65 16.43
C ALA A 289 -24.17 11.18 16.24
N THR A 290 -23.20 10.33 16.55
CA THR A 290 -21.82 10.51 16.14
C THR A 290 -21.67 9.81 14.79
N ILE A 291 -21.32 10.58 13.76
CA ILE A 291 -21.23 10.12 12.37
C ILE A 291 -19.77 10.09 11.96
N GLN A 292 -19.32 9.02 11.31
CA GLN A 292 -18.01 8.89 10.66
C GLN A 292 -18.21 8.78 9.13
N LYS A 293 -17.61 9.65 8.32
CA LYS A 293 -17.60 9.45 6.87
C LYS A 293 -16.52 8.44 6.46
N VAL A 294 -16.91 7.47 5.62
CA VAL A 294 -16.00 6.48 5.03
C VAL A 294 -16.34 6.36 3.55
N GLY A 295 -15.47 6.88 2.68
CA GLY A 295 -15.76 7.04 1.26
C GLY A 295 -16.96 7.99 1.07
N ASP A 296 -17.99 7.51 0.38
CA ASP A 296 -19.25 8.25 0.15
C ASP A 296 -20.35 7.92 1.19
N VAL A 297 -20.04 7.12 2.21
CA VAL A 297 -21.02 6.65 3.21
C VAL A 297 -20.82 7.37 4.54
N TYR A 298 -21.92 7.81 5.15
CA TYR A 298 -21.95 8.38 6.49
C TYR A 298 -22.38 7.31 7.50
N ARG A 299 -21.41 6.77 8.25
CA ARG A 299 -21.63 5.69 9.21
C ARG A 299 -22.00 6.23 10.58
N ILE A 300 -23.03 5.67 11.20
CA ILE A 300 -23.39 5.90 12.60
C ILE A 300 -22.43 5.06 13.45
N ILE A 301 -21.66 5.71 14.33
CA ILE A 301 -20.78 5.01 15.28
C ILE A 301 -21.34 5.02 16.71
N ALA A 302 -22.16 6.02 17.05
CA ALA A 302 -22.94 6.08 18.29
C ALA A 302 -24.25 6.84 18.04
N ILE A 303 -25.31 6.52 18.78
CA ILE A 303 -26.61 7.18 18.65
C ILE A 303 -27.33 7.25 20.00
N VAL A 304 -27.98 8.37 20.27
CA VAL A 304 -28.81 8.57 21.45
C VAL A 304 -30.13 9.19 21.00
N LYS A 305 -31.25 8.56 21.35
CA LYS A 305 -32.58 9.15 21.16
C LYS A 305 -32.76 10.33 22.12
N ASN A 306 -33.23 11.46 21.61
CA ASN A 306 -33.52 12.64 22.43
C ASN A 306 -34.92 12.54 23.06
#